data_AF-A0A435ZV40-F1
#
_entry.id   AF-A0A435ZV40-F1
#
_cell.length_a   1.000
_cell.length_b   1.000
_cell.length_c   1.000
_cell.angle_alpha   90.00
_cell.angle_beta   90.00
_cell.angle_gamma   90.00
#
_symmetry.space_group_name_H-M   'P 1'
#
loop_
_entity.id
_entity.type
_entity.pdbx_description
1 polymer ?
#
loop_
_entity_poly.entity_id
_entity_poly.type
_entity_poly.pdbx_seq_one_letter_code
_entity_poly.pdbx_strand_id
1 'polypeptide(L)'
;MPNERATVVRTPVGSELLTFTHLVGRDEISRCFAYTVGFVSTDSDIDPLKMLGGPLSIEAESDPKRWFSGIVSEFRLTRLEDRLAYYEA
;
A
#
# COMPACT_ATOMS: atom_id res chain seq x y z
N MET A 1 9.32 2.94 25.49
CA MET A 1 8.88 3.84 24.39
C MET A 1 7.68 3.18 23.75
N PRO A 2 6.49 3.80 23.71
CA PRO A 2 5.38 3.18 23.00
C PRO A 2 5.74 3.18 21.51
N ASN A 3 5.60 2.03 20.83
CA ASN A 3 5.75 1.91 19.38
C ASN A 3 5.02 3.07 18.70
N GLU A 4 5.76 4.00 18.10
CA GLU A 4 5.21 4.92 17.10
C GLU A 4 4.51 4.04 16.06
N ARG A 5 3.19 4.20 15.96
CA ARG A 5 2.31 3.23 15.31
C ARG A 5 2.59 3.23 13.82
N ALA A 6 3.29 2.19 13.35
CA ALA A 6 3.33 1.88 11.93
C ALA A 6 1.88 1.72 11.43
N THR A 7 1.52 2.47 10.39
CA THR A 7 0.24 2.31 9.67
C THR A 7 0.04 0.84 9.32
N VAL A 8 -1.07 0.25 9.76
CA VAL A 8 -1.37 -1.16 9.46
C VAL A 8 -1.77 -1.27 7.99
N VAL A 9 -1.05 -2.12 7.26
CA VAL A 9 -1.31 -2.43 5.85
C VAL A 9 -1.63 -3.90 5.68
N ARG A 10 -2.66 -4.20 4.89
CA ARG A 10 -3.04 -5.55 4.50
C ARG A 10 -2.98 -5.66 2.99
N THR A 11 -2.02 -6.44 2.50
CA THR A 11 -1.82 -6.70 1.07
C THR A 11 -2.12 -8.16 0.74
N PRO A 12 -2.38 -8.49 -0.53
CA PRO A 12 -2.53 -9.88 -0.98
C PRO A 12 -1.30 -10.77 -0.73
N VAL A 13 -0.10 -10.18 -0.69
CA VAL A 13 1.17 -10.90 -0.47
C VAL A 13 1.61 -10.93 1.00
N GLY A 14 0.79 -10.39 1.90
CA GLY A 14 1.06 -10.33 3.34
C GLY A 14 1.54 -8.95 3.82
N SER A 15 1.42 -8.70 5.13
CA SER A 15 1.76 -7.41 5.76
C SER A 15 3.26 -7.16 5.92
N GLU A 16 4.07 -8.22 5.94
CA GLU A 16 5.50 -8.12 6.30
C GLU A 16 6.41 -7.83 5.11
N LEU A 17 5.96 -8.10 3.87
CA LEU A 17 6.77 -7.92 2.67
C LEU A 17 6.81 -6.48 2.16
N LEU A 18 5.75 -5.70 2.42
CA LEU A 18 5.57 -4.36 1.89
C LEU A 18 5.32 -3.40 3.06
N THR A 19 6.28 -2.52 3.32
CA THR A 19 6.11 -1.45 4.30
C THR A 19 5.45 -0.25 3.65
N PHE A 20 4.32 0.18 4.19
CA PHE A 20 3.60 1.37 3.72
C PHE A 20 4.45 2.64 3.87
N THR A 21 4.41 3.52 2.86
CA THR A 21 5.11 4.81 2.90
C THR A 21 4.16 5.99 2.75
N HIS A 22 3.22 5.92 1.81
CA HIS A 22 2.29 7.00 1.52
C HIS A 22 1.04 6.49 0.79
N LEU A 23 -0.04 7.26 0.89
CA LEU A 23 -1.24 7.12 0.07
C LEU A 23 -1.60 8.51 -0.45
N VAL A 24 -1.74 8.64 -1.76
CA VAL A 24 -2.19 9.87 -2.42
C VAL A 24 -3.29 9.48 -3.40
N GLY A 25 -4.32 10.31 -3.54
CA GLY A 25 -5.36 10.04 -4.51
C GLY A 25 -6.55 10.98 -4.39
N ARG A 26 -7.61 10.61 -5.09
CA ARG A 26 -8.85 11.41 -5.17
C ARG A 26 -10.06 10.55 -4.88
N ASP A 27 -11.03 11.16 -4.22
CA ASP A 27 -12.35 10.61 -3.94
C ASP A 27 -13.37 11.73 -4.17
N GLU A 28 -14.32 11.50 -5.07
CA GLU A 28 -15.29 12.49 -5.55
C GLU A 28 -16.67 11.86 -5.57
N ILE A 29 -17.70 12.63 -5.19
CA ILE A 29 -19.08 12.16 -5.19
C ILE A 29 -19.46 11.68 -6.60
N SER A 30 -20.02 10.47 -6.68
CA SER A 30 -20.47 9.83 -7.92
C SER A 30 -19.35 9.50 -8.93
N ARG A 31 -18.10 9.36 -8.48
CA ARG A 31 -17.00 8.78 -9.28
C ARG A 31 -16.28 7.69 -8.47
N CYS A 32 -15.58 6.79 -9.17
CA CYS A 32 -14.68 5.86 -8.50
C CYS A 32 -13.50 6.63 -7.89
N PHE A 33 -13.17 6.33 -6.64
CA PHE A 33 -11.92 6.78 -6.04
C PHE A 33 -10.74 6.16 -6.80
N ALA A 34 -9.61 6.83 -6.75
CA ALA A 34 -8.36 6.32 -7.26
C ALA A 34 -7.25 6.71 -6.28
N TYR A 35 -6.61 5.70 -5.68
CA TYR A 35 -5.51 5.86 -4.75
C TYR A 35 -4.26 5.22 -5.34
N THR A 36 -3.14 5.93 -5.23
CA THR A 36 -1.80 5.40 -5.40
C THR A 36 -1.22 5.17 -4.02
N VAL A 37 -0.81 3.95 -3.74
CA VAL A 37 -0.21 3.54 -2.46
C VAL A 37 1.24 3.16 -2.70
N GLY A 38 2.14 3.85 -2.01
CA GLY A 38 3.57 3.59 -2.10
C GLY A 38 4.05 2.63 -1.02
N PHE A 39 4.97 1.76 -1.40
CA PHE A 39 5.60 0.80 -0.52
C PHE A 39 7.12 0.81 -0.66
N VAL A 40 7.78 0.35 0.40
CA VAL A 40 9.19 -0.02 0.38
C VAL A 40 9.36 -1.46 0.86
N SER A 41 10.30 -2.19 0.26
CA SER A 41 10.66 -3.55 0.64
C SER A 41 12.16 -3.79 0.50
N THR A 42 12.68 -4.74 1.27
CA THR A 42 14.01 -5.32 1.02
C THR A 42 13.96 -6.39 -0.08
N ASP A 43 12.77 -6.84 -0.48
CA ASP A 43 12.55 -7.80 -1.55
C ASP A 43 12.22 -7.09 -2.88
N SER A 44 13.09 -7.25 -3.87
CA SER A 44 12.94 -6.67 -5.21
C SER A 44 12.22 -7.58 -6.21
N ASP A 45 11.80 -8.78 -5.79
CA ASP A 45 11.21 -9.82 -6.66
C ASP A 45 9.78 -10.19 -6.22
N ILE A 46 8.99 -9.19 -5.82
CA ILE A 46 7.59 -9.40 -5.48
C ILE A 46 6.80 -9.65 -6.75
N ASP A 47 6.26 -10.86 -6.88
CA ASP A 47 5.42 -11.29 -8.01
C ASP A 47 4.18 -10.36 -8.18
N PRO A 48 4.14 -9.53 -9.24
CA PRO A 48 3.04 -8.58 -9.44
C PRO A 48 1.69 -9.26 -9.64
N LEU A 49 1.67 -10.50 -10.15
CA LEU A 49 0.42 -11.22 -10.40
C LEU A 49 -0.28 -11.67 -9.11
N LYS A 50 0.46 -11.75 -7.99
CA LYS A 50 -0.14 -12.00 -6.68
C LYS A 50 -0.79 -10.75 -6.09
N MET A 51 -0.38 -9.56 -6.54
CA MET A 51 -0.94 -8.28 -6.10
C MET A 51 -2.16 -7.87 -6.93
N LEU A 52 -2.04 -7.94 -8.25
CA LEU A 52 -3.05 -7.45 -9.18
C LEU A 52 -4.42 -8.12 -8.96
N GLY A 53 -5.48 -7.30 -8.93
CA GLY A 53 -6.85 -7.75 -8.68
C GLY A 53 -7.14 -8.17 -7.23
N GLY A 54 -6.12 -8.21 -6.36
CA GLY A 54 -6.28 -8.52 -4.95
C GLY A 54 -6.73 -7.32 -4.12
N PRO A 55 -7.29 -7.56 -2.92
CA PRO A 55 -7.70 -6.48 -2.01
C PRO A 55 -6.49 -5.86 -1.30
N LEU A 56 -6.47 -4.53 -1.22
CA LEU A 56 -5.49 -3.76 -0.44
C LEU A 56 -6.24 -2.89 0.57
N SER A 57 -5.75 -2.85 1.81
CA SER A 57 -6.36 -2.02 2.86
C SER A 57 -5.33 -1.35 3.75
N ILE A 58 -5.51 -0.05 3.99
CA ILE A 58 -4.64 0.81 4.79
C ILE A 58 -5.43 1.38 5.96
N GLU A 59 -4.92 1.22 7.17
CA GLU A 59 -5.47 1.87 8.36
C GLU A 59 -5.02 3.33 8.43
N ALA A 60 -5.97 4.26 8.48
CA ALA A 60 -5.68 5.67 8.70
C ALA A 60 -5.57 5.95 10.20
N GLU A 61 -4.62 6.81 10.57
CA GLU A 61 -4.54 7.31 11.93
C GLU A 61 -5.74 8.24 12.21
N SER A 62 -6.74 7.71 12.90
CA SER A 62 -8.02 8.38 13.15
C SER A 62 -8.75 7.77 14.35
N ASP A 63 -9.59 8.57 15.00
CA ASP A 63 -10.51 8.11 16.04
C ASP A 63 -11.93 8.64 15.71
N PRO A 64 -12.90 7.76 15.33
CA PRO A 64 -12.78 6.31 15.25
C PRO A 64 -11.86 5.85 14.12
N LYS A 65 -11.31 4.64 14.28
CA LYS A 65 -10.40 4.01 13.32
C LYS A 65 -11.04 3.90 11.93
N ARG A 66 -10.39 4.49 10.93
CA ARG A 66 -10.80 4.48 9.52
C ARG A 66 -9.88 3.59 8.68
N TRP A 67 -10.47 2.94 7.68
CA TRP A 67 -9.74 2.15 6.68
C TRP A 67 -9.98 2.70 5.29
N PHE A 68 -8.93 2.72 4.47
CA PHE A 68 -9.01 2.92 3.02
C PHE A 68 -8.82 1.55 2.37
N SER A 69 -9.85 1.05 1.71
CA SER A 69 -9.88 -0.29 1.13
C SER A 69 -10.27 -0.23 -0.35
N GLY A 70 -9.56 -1.01 -1.17
CA GLY A 70 -9.80 -1.07 -2.62
C GLY A 70 -9.24 -2.35 -3.24
N ILE A 71 -9.27 -2.39 -4.57
CA ILE A 71 -8.71 -3.47 -5.39
C ILE A 71 -7.50 -2.91 -6.13
N VAL A 72 -6.41 -3.65 -6.15
CA VAL A 72 -5.18 -3.29 -6.87
C VAL A 72 -5.43 -3.39 -8.38
N SER A 73 -5.49 -2.25 -9.07
CA SER A 73 -5.67 -2.21 -10.53
C SER A 73 -4.36 -2.12 -11.31
N GLU A 74 -3.29 -1.61 -10.69
CA GLU A 74 -1.93 -1.55 -11.23
C GLU A 74 -0.96 -1.91 -10.11
N PHE A 75 0.17 -2.54 -10.42
CA PHE A 75 1.25 -2.74 -9.46
C PHE A 75 2.59 -2.69 -10.18
N ARG A 76 3.53 -1.87 -9.69
CA ARG A 76 4.82 -1.65 -10.35
C ARG A 76 5.96 -1.43 -9.38
N LEU A 77 7.15 -1.86 -9.77
CA LEU A 77 8.42 -1.42 -9.17
C LEU A 77 8.79 -0.06 -9.78
N THR A 78 8.93 0.98 -8.97
CA THR A 78 9.21 2.35 -9.43
C THR A 78 10.66 2.75 -9.30
N ARG A 79 11.39 2.21 -8.31
CA ARG A 79 12.79 2.53 -8.06
C ARG A 79 13.50 1.42 -7.28
N LEU A 80 14.80 1.27 -7.55
CA LEU A 80 15.74 0.51 -6.73
C LEU A 80 16.82 1.46 -6.23
N GLU A 81 16.96 1.62 -4.92
CA GLU A 81 17.92 2.55 -4.30
C GLU A 81 18.37 2.00 -2.95
N ASP A 82 19.67 2.07 -2.65
CA ASP A 82 20.25 1.65 -1.36
C ASP A 82 19.80 0.26 -0.87
N ARG A 83 19.68 -0.69 -1.81
CA ARG A 83 19.21 -2.08 -1.57
C ARG A 83 17.74 -2.19 -1.14
N LEU A 84 16.96 -1.13 -1.32
CA LEU A 84 15.52 -1.10 -1.14
C LEU A 84 14.82 -1.02 -2.49
N ALA A 85 13.72 -1.74 -2.59
CA ALA A 85 12.79 -1.72 -3.70
C ALA A 85 11.57 -0.88 -3.34
N TYR A 86 11.23 0.05 -4.22
CA TYR A 86 10.06 0.93 -4.08
C TYR A 86 8.98 0.48 -5.06
N TYR A 87 7.78 0.26 -4.53
CA TYR A 87 6.63 -0.19 -5.32
C TYR A 87 5.47 0.79 -5.20
N GLU A 88 4.61 0.78 -6.20
CA GLU A 88 3.31 1.47 -6.18
C GLU A 88 2.20 0.51 -6.58
N ALA A 89 1.07 0.62 -5.89
CA ALA A 89 -0.21 0.00 -6.22
C ALA A 89 -1.30 1.06 -6.44
#